data_AF-A0A378UXV3-F1
#
_entry.id   AF-A0A378UXV3-F1
#
_cell.length_a   1.000
_cell.length_b   1.000
_cell.length_c   1.000
_cell.angle_alpha   90.00
_cell.angle_beta   90.00
_cell.angle_gamma   90.00
#
_symmetry.space_group_name_H-M   'P 1'
#
loop_
_entity.id
_entity.type
_entity.pdbx_description
1 polymer ?
#
loop_
_entity_poly.entity_id
_entity_poly.type
_entity_poly.pdbx_seq_one_letter_code
_entity_poly.pdbx_strand_id
1 'polypeptide(L)'
;MSRVARDRAASAGVYAHLVAYFEADRAAWVANVNQTHAASEPYPCQRILDGLRAGEPVNVPTSSLPKAARPAVRHRAGRMENVVVLSPARALVGSDDSIRFTDENWAALWLEEAGV
;
A
#
# COMPACT_ATOMS: atom_id res chain seq x y z
N MET A 1 -9.73 5.63 19.09
CA MET A 1 -10.12 4.19 19.13
C MET A 1 -9.86 3.59 17.74
N SER A 2 -8.66 3.09 17.49
CA SER A 2 -8.33 2.41 16.23
C SER A 2 -9.08 1.08 16.16
N ARG A 3 -9.91 0.90 15.11
CA ARG A 3 -10.56 -0.39 14.84
C ARG A 3 -9.48 -1.30 14.25
N VAL A 4 -9.10 -2.32 15.02
CA VAL A 4 -8.07 -3.28 14.62
C VAL A 4 -8.47 -3.99 13.33
N ALA A 5 -7.49 -4.03 12.43
CA ALA A 5 -7.47 -4.57 11.09
C ALA A 5 -8.09 -5.97 10.98
N ARG A 6 -8.91 -6.18 9.95
CA ARG A 6 -9.36 -7.51 9.57
C ARG A 6 -8.15 -8.27 9.01
N ASP A 7 -7.71 -9.29 9.72
CA ASP A 7 -6.64 -10.18 9.29
C ASP A 7 -7.10 -10.99 8.08
N ARG A 8 -6.35 -10.96 6.98
CA ARG A 8 -6.55 -11.89 5.87
C ARG A 8 -5.42 -12.90 5.95
N ALA A 9 -5.79 -14.15 6.25
CA ALA A 9 -4.87 -15.28 6.29
C ALA A 9 -3.99 -15.29 5.03
N ALA A 10 -2.69 -15.45 5.27
CA ALA A 10 -1.59 -15.37 4.33
C ALA A 10 -1.97 -15.78 2.91
N SER A 11 -1.77 -14.87 1.96
CA SER A 11 -1.71 -15.24 0.55
C SER A 11 -0.25 -15.46 0.22
N ALA A 12 0.14 -16.73 0.06
CA ALA A 12 1.54 -17.09 -0.17
C ALA A 12 2.13 -16.29 -1.34
N GLY A 13 3.31 -15.70 -1.13
CA GLY A 13 4.07 -14.97 -2.14
C GLY A 13 3.64 -13.51 -2.35
N VAL A 14 2.82 -12.92 -1.48
CA VAL A 14 2.47 -11.49 -1.57
C VAL A 14 3.68 -10.60 -1.31
N TYR A 15 4.51 -10.93 -0.33
CA TYR A 15 5.70 -10.15 -0.01
C TYR A 15 6.69 -10.18 -1.19
N ALA A 16 6.95 -11.37 -1.74
CA ALA A 16 7.78 -11.53 -2.93
C ALA A 16 7.21 -10.80 -4.16
N HIS A 17 5.89 -10.82 -4.33
CA HIS A 17 5.23 -10.04 -5.39
C HIS A 17 5.46 -8.53 -5.21
N LEU A 18 5.36 -8.01 -3.99
CA LEU A 18 5.58 -6.59 -3.71
C LEU A 18 7.03 -6.18 -3.98
N VAL A 19 8.01 -7.01 -3.59
CA VAL A 19 9.42 -6.78 -3.95
C VAL A 19 9.56 -6.64 -5.46
N ALA A 20 9.06 -7.61 -6.24
CA ALA A 20 9.16 -7.58 -7.69
C ALA A 20 8.42 -6.37 -8.30
N TYR A 21 7.25 -6.03 -7.76
CA TYR A 21 6.44 -4.89 -8.21
C TYR A 21 7.18 -3.56 -8.03
N PHE A 22 7.70 -3.28 -6.83
CA PHE A 22 8.37 -2.01 -6.53
C PHE A 22 9.76 -1.89 -7.15
N GLU A 23 10.47 -3.00 -7.36
CA GLU A 23 11.71 -2.99 -8.17
C GLU A 23 11.42 -2.63 -9.63
N ALA A 24 10.36 -3.19 -10.22
CA ALA A 24 9.94 -2.87 -11.58
C ALA A 24 9.46 -1.41 -11.70
N ASP A 25 8.71 -0.92 -10.73
CA ASP A 25 8.24 0.47 -10.70
C ASP A 25 9.39 1.46 -10.54
N ARG A 26 10.38 1.15 -9.68
CA ARG A 26 11.62 1.94 -9.59
C ARG A 26 12.41 1.94 -10.90
N ALA A 27 12.51 0.79 -11.58
CA ALA A 27 13.18 0.72 -12.88
C ALA A 27 12.45 1.58 -13.93
N ALA A 28 11.11 1.54 -13.94
CA ALA A 28 10.29 2.37 -14.82
C ALA A 28 10.41 3.88 -14.50
N TRP A 29 10.48 4.23 -13.21
CA TRP A 29 10.75 5.60 -12.75
C TRP A 29 12.08 6.11 -13.32
N VAL A 30 13.16 5.34 -13.17
CA VAL A 30 14.50 5.71 -13.68
C VAL A 30 14.53 5.76 -15.21
N ALA A 31 13.83 4.84 -15.88
CA ALA A 31 13.82 4.74 -17.34
C ALA A 31 12.85 5.73 -18.04
N ASN A 32 12.05 6.49 -17.29
CA ASN A 32 11.02 7.35 -17.87
C ASN A 32 11.63 8.43 -18.78
N VAL A 33 11.52 8.22 -20.09
CA VAL A 33 12.12 9.04 -21.17
C VAL A 33 11.59 10.48 -21.17
N ASN A 34 10.35 10.69 -20.69
CA ASN A 34 9.75 12.01 -20.62
C ASN A 34 10.19 12.81 -19.37
N GLN A 35 11.03 12.23 -18.50
CA GLN A 35 11.61 12.81 -17.28
C GLN A 35 10.76 13.93 -16.67
N THR A 36 9.51 13.60 -16.31
CA THR A 36 8.57 14.54 -15.69
C THR A 36 8.99 14.95 -14.29
N HIS A 37 10.07 14.36 -13.77
CA HIS A 37 10.69 14.59 -12.48
C HIS A 37 12.13 15.04 -12.68
N ALA A 38 12.68 15.79 -11.73
CA ALA A 38 14.08 16.21 -11.80
C ALA A 38 15.01 15.00 -11.63
N ALA A 39 16.21 15.03 -12.22
CA ALA A 39 17.16 13.91 -12.13
C ALA A 39 17.59 13.57 -10.68
N SER A 40 17.49 14.53 -9.76
CA SER A 40 17.76 14.34 -8.33
C SER A 40 16.53 13.98 -7.50
N GLU A 41 15.36 13.84 -8.14
CA GLU A 41 14.11 13.58 -7.43
C GLU A 41 14.07 12.13 -6.94
N PRO A 42 13.89 11.92 -5.62
CA PRO A 42 13.86 10.57 -5.07
C PRO A 42 12.65 9.81 -5.59
N TYR A 43 12.82 8.50 -5.79
CA TYR A 43 11.70 7.62 -6.12
C TYR A 43 10.62 7.71 -5.02
N PRO A 44 9.36 8.06 -5.34
CA PRO A 44 8.34 8.33 -4.32
C PRO A 44 8.06 7.18 -3.36
N CYS A 45 8.25 5.93 -3.80
CA CYS A 45 8.05 4.74 -2.98
C CYS A 45 9.36 4.12 -2.45
N GLN A 46 10.46 4.89 -2.43
CA GLN A 46 11.79 4.39 -2.00
C GLN A 46 11.76 3.76 -0.61
N ARG A 47 11.08 4.39 0.36
CA ARG A 47 10.96 3.87 1.73
C ARG A 47 10.25 2.51 1.82
N ILE A 48 9.25 2.29 0.95
CA ILE A 48 8.54 1.00 0.87
C ILE A 48 9.49 -0.07 0.31
N LEU A 49 10.22 0.26 -0.76
CA LEU A 49 11.17 -0.66 -1.38
C LEU A 49 12.31 -1.03 -0.42
N ASP A 50 12.83 -0.07 0.35
CA ASP A 50 13.88 -0.31 1.32
C ASP A 50 13.40 -1.22 2.47
N GLY A 51 12.19 -0.99 3.00
CA GLY A 51 11.58 -1.88 3.99
C GLY A 51 11.34 -3.30 3.46
N LEU A 52 10.91 -3.42 2.20
CA LEU A 52 10.74 -4.72 1.53
C LEU A 52 12.07 -5.48 1.39
N ARG A 53 13.16 -4.79 1.07
CA ARG A 53 14.51 -5.38 0.98
C ARG A 53 15.06 -5.76 2.35
N ALA A 54 14.71 -5.01 3.39
CA ALA A 54 15.11 -5.28 4.76
C ALA A 54 14.33 -6.44 5.41
N GLY A 55 13.28 -6.95 4.76
CA GLY A 55 12.43 -8.00 5.34
C GLY A 55 11.46 -7.46 6.41
N GLU A 56 11.26 -6.14 6.45
CA GLU A 56 10.40 -5.48 7.42
C GLU A 56 8.94 -5.45 6.97
N PRO A 57 7.97 -5.39 7.91
CA PRO A 57 6.59 -5.12 7.58
C PRO A 57 6.44 -3.73 6.94
N VAL A 58 5.81 -3.67 5.77
CA VAL A 58 5.66 -2.42 5.01
C VAL A 58 4.21 -2.03 4.82
N ASN A 59 3.95 -0.72 4.88
CA ASN A 59 2.66 -0.16 4.58
C ASN A 59 2.57 0.14 3.07
N VAL A 60 1.72 -0.55 2.33
CA VAL A 60 1.60 -0.45 0.87
C VAL A 60 0.20 -0.01 0.43
N PRO A 61 0.06 0.70 -0.71
CA PRO A 61 -1.24 0.92 -1.33
C PRO A 61 -1.94 -0.40 -1.66
N THR A 62 -3.26 -0.49 -1.45
CA THR A 62 -4.01 -1.71 -1.81
C THR A 62 -4.05 -1.96 -3.32
N SER A 63 -3.79 -0.95 -4.15
CA SER A 63 -3.62 -1.09 -5.60
C SER A 63 -2.36 -1.90 -5.97
N SER A 64 -1.30 -1.83 -5.18
CA SER A 64 -0.04 -2.58 -5.38
C SER A 64 -0.16 -4.05 -4.97
N LEU A 65 -1.20 -4.44 -4.23
CA LEU A 65 -1.44 -5.83 -3.88
C LEU A 65 -1.86 -6.65 -5.10
N PRO A 66 -1.49 -7.95 -5.17
CA PRO A 66 -1.97 -8.83 -6.22
C PRO A 66 -3.49 -8.95 -6.13
N LYS A 67 -4.17 -9.09 -7.28
CA LYS A 67 -5.64 -9.04 -7.36
C LYS A 67 -6.34 -9.99 -6.38
N ALA A 68 -5.77 -11.16 -6.13
CA ALA A 68 -6.28 -12.15 -5.18
C ALA A 68 -6.23 -11.67 -3.71
N ALA A 69 -5.25 -10.85 -3.35
CA ALA A 69 -5.03 -10.32 -2.01
C ALA A 69 -5.76 -8.99 -1.75
N ARG A 70 -6.27 -8.31 -2.80
CA ARG A 70 -6.99 -7.04 -2.64
C ARG A 70 -8.25 -7.22 -1.77
N PRO A 71 -8.60 -6.22 -0.93
CA PRO A 71 -9.81 -6.28 -0.14
C PRO A 71 -11.03 -6.26 -1.07
N ALA A 72 -12.06 -7.03 -0.73
CA ALA A 72 -13.33 -6.94 -1.46
C ALA A 72 -13.90 -5.53 -1.29
N VAL A 73 -14.20 -4.87 -2.42
CA VAL A 73 -14.87 -3.57 -2.43
C VAL A 73 -16.24 -3.73 -1.77
N ARG A 74 -16.46 -3.05 -0.64
CA ARG A 74 -17.76 -3.08 0.03
C ARG A 74 -18.57 -1.87 -0.38
N HIS A 75 -19.77 -2.14 -0.86
CA HIS A 75 -20.79 -1.13 -1.10
C HIS A 75 -21.61 -0.98 0.19
N ARG A 76 -21.61 0.20 0.78
CA ARG A 76 -22.47 0.54 1.92
C ARG A 76 -23.48 1.60 1.48
N ALA A 77 -24.74 1.42 1.86
CA ALA A 77 -25.73 2.48 1.71
C ALA A 77 -25.32 3.69 2.57
N GLY A 78 -25.08 4.83 1.93
CA GLY A 78 -24.85 6.13 2.55
C GLY A 78 -26.16 6.83 2.91
N ARG A 79 -26.07 7.97 3.59
CA ARG A 79 -27.23 8.86 3.76
C ARG A 79 -27.64 9.41 2.39
N MET A 80 -28.94 9.42 2.11
CA MET A 80 -29.55 9.83 0.82
C MET A 80 -29.23 8.92 -0.38
N GLU A 81 -29.43 7.60 -0.25
CA GLU A 81 -29.33 6.63 -1.37
C GLU A 81 -27.97 6.53 -2.09
N ASN A 82 -26.97 7.30 -1.67
CA ASN A 82 -25.62 7.23 -2.23
C ASN A 82 -24.90 5.94 -1.80
N VAL A 83 -24.36 5.20 -2.76
CA VAL A 83 -23.50 4.03 -2.46
C VAL A 83 -22.11 4.52 -2.08
N VAL A 84 -21.73 4.33 -0.82
CA VAL A 84 -20.37 4.60 -0.33
C VAL A 84 -19.52 3.36 -0.56
N VAL A 85 -18.48 3.52 -1.39
CA VAL A 85 -17.45 2.51 -1.58
C VAL A 85 -16.46 2.58 -0.42
N LEU A 86 -16.47 1.55 0.42
CA LEU A 86 -15.51 1.40 1.52
C LEU A 86 -14.46 0.38 1.08
N SER A 87 -13.33 0.87 0.59
CA SER A 87 -12.13 0.07 0.34
C SER A 87 -10.97 0.66 1.15
N PRO A 88 -10.25 -0.16 1.93
CA PRO A 88 -9.01 0.26 2.55
C PRO A 88 -8.07 0.81 1.48
N ALA A 89 -7.52 2.01 1.72
CA ALA A 89 -6.55 2.61 0.79
C ALA A 89 -5.17 1.93 0.89
N ARG A 90 -4.84 1.39 2.07
CA ARG A 90 -3.55 0.77 2.35
C ARG A 90 -3.67 -0.55 3.12
N ALA A 91 -2.59 -1.32 3.08
CA ALA A 91 -2.42 -2.55 3.83
C ALA A 91 -1.00 -2.62 4.39
N LEU A 92 -0.87 -3.07 5.63
CA LEU A 92 0.40 -3.46 6.21
C LEU A 92 0.67 -4.92 5.82
N VAL A 93 1.81 -5.18 5.20
CA VAL A 93 2.21 -6.51 4.73
C VAL A 93 3.50 -6.93 5.41
N GLY A 94 3.46 -8.06 6.12
CA GLY A 94 4.62 -8.66 6.77
C GLY A 94 5.41 -9.58 5.82
N SER A 95 6.66 -9.85 6.17
CA SER A 95 7.53 -10.80 5.46
C SER A 95 7.08 -12.26 5.58
N ASP A 96 6.14 -12.53 6.49
CA ASP A 96 5.40 -13.79 6.63
C ASP A 96 4.16 -13.88 5.73
N ASP A 97 4.02 -13.00 4.73
CA ASP A 97 2.86 -12.85 3.86
C ASP A 97 1.56 -12.46 4.61
N SER A 98 1.64 -12.03 5.88
CA SER A 98 0.49 -11.53 6.61
C SER A 98 0.03 -10.20 6.04
N ILE A 99 -1.30 -10.00 5.92
CA ILE A 99 -1.89 -8.77 5.40
C ILE A 99 -2.89 -8.21 6.39
N ARG A 100 -2.63 -7.01 6.86
CA ARG A 100 -3.51 -6.25 7.75
C ARG A 100 -4.00 -5.00 7.03
N PHE A 101 -5.31 -4.93 6.78
CA PHE A 101 -5.92 -3.73 6.20
C PHE A 101 -6.19 -2.69 7.28
N THR A 102 -5.72 -1.46 7.09
CA THR A 102 -6.01 -0.36 8.00
C THR A 102 -7.14 0.50 7.43
N ASP A 103 -8.12 0.83 8.26
CA ASP A 103 -9.15 1.85 7.96
C ASP A 103 -8.65 3.27 8.32
N GLU A 104 -7.36 3.41 8.65
CA GLU A 104 -6.79 4.67 9.11
C GLU A 104 -6.78 5.69 7.96
N ASN A 105 -7.44 6.80 8.26
CA ASN A 105 -7.63 7.92 7.36
C ASN A 105 -6.26 8.48 6.97
N TRP A 106 -6.03 8.71 5.68
CA TRP A 106 -4.77 9.23 5.09
C TRP A 106 -4.10 10.33 5.92
N ALA A 107 -4.89 11.19 6.56
CA ALA A 107 -4.45 12.32 7.37
C ALA A 107 -3.66 11.93 8.64
N ALA A 108 -3.96 10.80 9.29
CA ALA A 108 -3.29 10.41 10.53
C ALA A 108 -1.90 9.82 10.29
N LEU A 109 -1.74 8.99 9.24
CA LEU A 109 -0.46 8.40 8.87
C LEU A 109 0.49 9.43 8.22
N TRP A 110 -0.04 10.42 7.50
CA TRP A 110 0.79 11.50 6.97
C TRP A 110 1.37 12.39 8.08
N LEU A 111 0.64 12.59 9.19
CA LEU A 111 1.16 13.32 10.36
C LEU A 111 2.30 12.54 11.05
N GLU A 112 2.18 11.22 11.18
CA GLU A 112 3.26 10.38 11.72
C GLU A 112 4.48 10.29 10.80
N GLU A 113 4.30 10.26 9.47
CA GLU A 113 5.41 10.24 8.50
C GLU A 113 6.04 11.62 8.25
N ALA A 114 5.30 12.72 8.46
CA ALA A 114 5.80 14.09 8.34
C ALA A 114 6.41 14.64 9.64
N GLY A 115 6.30 13.91 10.75
CA GLY A 115 6.89 14.28 12.04
C GLY A 115 6.26 15.51 12.70
N VAL A 116 4.93 15.68 12.57
CA VAL A 116 4.17 16.80 13.19
C VAL A 116 3.42 16.33 14.43
#